data_AF-A0A251SNX9-F1
#
_entry.id   AF-A0A251SNX9-F1
#
_cell.length_a   1.000
_cell.length_b   1.000
_cell.length_c   1.000
_cell.angle_alpha   90.00
_cell.angle_beta   90.00
_cell.angle_gamma   90.00
#
_symmetry.space_group_name_H-M   'P 1'
#
loop_
_entity.id
_entity.type
_entity.pdbx_description
1 polymer ?
#
loop_
_entity_poly.entity_id
_entity_poly.type
_entity_poly.pdbx_seq_one_letter_code
_entity_poly.pdbx_strand_id
1 'polypeptide(L)' 'MTSMKGWRNKVNDYIPYFVLGDLWESLKEWSAYGAGVPLVLNESDSVVQYYVPYLSDIQLYVDPTTPLTKRR' A
#
# COMPACT_ATOMS: atom_id res chain seq x y z
N MET A 1 -11.54 49.97 -5.65
CA MET A 1 -12.08 49.55 -6.97
C MET A 1 -11.48 48.21 -7.34
N THR A 2 -12.34 47.19 -7.42
CA THR A 2 -12.24 45.93 -8.21
C THR A 2 -10.92 45.15 -8.19
N SER A 3 -10.87 43.89 -7.77
CA SER A 3 -11.82 42.81 -8.07
C SER A 3 -11.76 41.69 -7.02
N MET A 4 -12.91 41.42 -6.41
CA MET A 4 -13.20 40.15 -5.76
C MET A 4 -13.27 39.06 -6.83
N LYS A 5 -12.37 38.07 -6.80
CA LYS A 5 -12.61 36.79 -7.46
C LYS A 5 -12.21 35.67 -6.52
N GLY A 6 -13.24 35.04 -5.97
CA GLY A 6 -13.16 34.18 -4.81
C GLY A 6 -12.26 32.97 -5.01
N TRP A 7 -11.45 32.70 -4.00
CA TRP A 7 -10.94 31.36 -3.77
C TRP A 7 -12.07 30.55 -3.12
N ARG A 8 -12.99 30.08 -3.96
CA ARG A 8 -13.99 29.08 -3.59
C ARG A 8 -13.21 27.87 -3.05
N ASN A 9 -13.37 27.60 -1.76
CA ASN A 9 -13.33 26.28 -1.13
C ASN A 9 -12.70 25.18 -2.00
N LYS A 10 -11.37 25.12 -2.08
CA LYS A 10 -10.69 23.87 -2.44
C LYS A 10 -10.29 23.21 -1.14
N VAL A 11 -11.25 22.50 -0.56
CA VAL A 11 -10.96 21.39 0.35
C VAL A 11 -9.99 20.51 -0.45
N ASN A 12 -8.74 20.48 -0.02
CA ASN A 12 -7.69 19.87 -0.80
C ASN A 12 -7.86 18.35 -0.71
N ASP A 13 -8.37 17.77 -1.80
CA ASP A 13 -8.54 16.34 -2.01
C ASP A 13 -7.16 15.66 -2.12
N TYR A 14 -6.43 15.57 -1.02
CA TYR A 14 -5.18 14.80 -0.99
C TYR A 14 -5.53 13.32 -1.11
N ILE A 15 -5.39 12.76 -2.31
CA ILE A 15 -5.42 11.31 -2.50
C ILE A 15 -4.14 10.76 -1.86
N PRO A 16 -4.23 9.83 -0.90
CA PRO A 16 -3.05 9.25 -0.29
C PRO A 16 -2.28 8.48 -1.36
N TYR A 17 -0.96 8.65 -1.37
CA TYR A 17 -0.07 8.06 -2.35
C TYR A 17 1.13 7.41 -1.66
N PHE A 18 1.78 6.51 -2.39
CA PHE A 18 3.02 5.87 -1.96
C PHE A 18 4.10 6.12 -3.00
N VAL A 19 5.34 6.27 -2.53
CA VAL A 19 6.50 6.27 -3.41
C VAL A 19 6.84 4.81 -3.70
N LEU A 20 6.82 4.43 -4.97
CA LEU A 20 7.01 3.03 -5.38
C LEU A 20 8.37 2.46 -4.93
N GLY A 21 9.42 3.29 -4.93
CA GLY A 21 10.75 2.88 -4.46
C GLY A 21 10.75 2.49 -2.98
N ASP A 22 10.11 3.28 -2.13
CA ASP A 22 10.03 3.01 -0.69
C ASP A 22 9.22 1.74 -0.40
N LEU A 23 8.13 1.52 -1.14
CA LEU A 23 7.34 0.29 -1.08
C LEU A 23 8.17 -0.92 -1.50
N TRP A 24 8.95 -0.80 -2.58
CA TRP A 24 9.76 -1.89 -3.08
C TRP A 24 10.91 -2.27 -2.15
N GLU A 25 11.59 -1.29 -1.52
CA GLU A 25 12.63 -1.58 -0.53
C GLU A 25 12.08 -2.39 0.65
N SER A 26 10.82 -2.18 1.05
CA SER A 26 10.16 -2.99 2.10
C SER A 26 9.93 -4.45 1.69
N LEU A 27 9.90 -4.74 0.37
CA LEU A 27 9.67 -6.08 -0.19
C LEU A 27 10.95 -6.74 -0.71
N LYS A 28 12.10 -6.07 -0.59
CA LYS A 28 13.36 -6.53 -1.18
C LYS A 28 13.79 -7.91 -0.70
N GLU A 29 13.62 -8.19 0.58
CA GLU A 29 13.94 -9.49 1.16
C GLU A 29 13.03 -10.59 0.60
N TRP A 30 11.72 -10.37 0.60
CA TRP A 30 10.74 -11.33 0.06
C TRP A 30 10.89 -11.50 -1.45
N SER A 31 11.37 -10.48 -2.15
CA SER A 31 11.66 -10.55 -3.59
C SER A 31 12.90 -11.39 -3.90
N ALA A 32 13.86 -11.45 -2.97
CA ALA A 32 15.09 -12.25 -3.12
C ALA A 32 14.91 -13.70 -2.66
N TYR A 33 14.22 -13.91 -1.53
CA TYR A 33 14.12 -15.20 -0.86
C TYR A 33 12.74 -15.85 -0.94
N GLY A 34 11.72 -15.11 -1.40
CA GLY A 34 10.33 -15.53 -1.33
C GLY A 34 9.71 -15.30 0.05
N ALA A 35 8.40 -15.11 0.08
CA ALA A 35 7.59 -15.13 1.29
C ALA A 35 7.20 -16.58 1.60
N GLY A 36 7.51 -17.04 2.82
CA GLY A 36 7.14 -18.37 3.29
C GLY A 36 5.65 -18.44 3.65
N VAL A 37 4.92 -19.32 2.98
CA VAL A 37 3.51 -19.62 3.21
C VAL A 37 3.41 -21.01 3.84
N PRO A 38 2.93 -21.12 5.09
CA PRO A 38 2.69 -22.42 5.70
C PRO A 38 1.48 -23.08 5.04
N LEU A 39 1.67 -24.33 4.60
CA LEU A 39 0.64 -25.16 3.98
C LEU A 39 0.50 -26.46 4.76
N VAL A 40 -0.74 -26.89 4.95
CA VAL A 40 -1.05 -28.21 5.51
C VAL A 40 -1.42 -29.14 4.37
N LEU A 41 -0.67 -30.22 4.22
CA LEU A 41 -0.88 -31.29 3.27
C LEU A 41 -1.47 -32.48 4.01
N ASN A 42 -2.46 -33.14 3.39
CA ASN A 42 -3.04 -34.38 3.89
C ASN A 42 -3.49 -34.32 5.37
N GLU A 43 -3.99 -33.15 5.81
CA GLU A 43 -4.54 -32.92 7.15
C GLU A 43 -3.54 -33.05 8.33
N SER A 44 -2.30 -33.52 8.10
CA SER A 44 -1.30 -33.73 9.16
C SER A 44 0.08 -33.15 8.85
N ASP A 45 0.48 -33.11 7.59
CA ASP A 45 1.85 -32.77 7.22
C ASP A 45 1.97 -31.27 6.94
N SER A 46 2.82 -30.56 7.67
CA SER A 46 3.05 -29.13 7.43
C SER A 46 4.31 -28.91 6.60
N VAL A 47 4.21 -28.13 5.52
CA VAL A 47 5.34 -27.64 4.74
C VAL A 47 5.29 -26.11 4.66
N VAL A 48 6.45 -25.47 4.48
CA VAL A 48 6.52 -24.06 4.15
C VAL A 48 6.88 -23.92 2.68
N GLN A 49 6.05 -23.23 1.92
CA GLN A 49 6.28 -22.95 0.51
C GLN A 49 6.65 -21.49 0.30
N TYR A 50 7.74 -21.24 -0.42
CA TYR A 50 8.24 -19.90 -0.66
C TYR A 50 7.77 -19.41 -2.03
N TYR A 51 7.09 -18.26 -2.05
CA TYR A 51 6.62 -17.60 -3.27
C TYR A 51 7.24 -16.21 -3.38
N VAL A 52 7.73 -15.85 -4.56
CA VAL A 52 8.28 -14.51 -4.81
C VAL A 52 7.14 -13.57 -5.17
N PRO A 53 6.83 -12.55 -4.34
CA PRO A 53 5.80 -11.57 -4.66
C PRO A 53 6.32 -10.58 -5.72
N TYR A 54 5.59 -10.43 -6.83
CA TYR A 54 5.88 -9.41 -7.84
C TYR A 54 5.10 -8.12 -7.55
N LEU A 55 5.54 -7.00 -8.15
CA LEU A 55 4.80 -5.72 -8.05
C LEU A 55 3.37 -5.82 -8.59
N SER A 56 3.13 -6.70 -9.56
CA SER A 56 1.79 -6.99 -10.09
C SER A 56 0.85 -7.61 -9.06
N ASP A 57 1.41 -8.23 -8.02
CA ASP A 57 0.64 -9.02 -7.05
C ASP A 57 0.25 -8.19 -5.82
N ILE A 58 0.62 -6.90 -5.80
CA ILE A 58 0.36 -5.99 -4.69
C ILE A 58 -0.88 -5.16 -4.99
N GLN A 59 -1.82 -5.15 -4.06
CA GLN A 59 -2.98 -4.27 -4.11
C GLN A 59 -2.98 -3.32 -2.91
N LEU A 60 -3.07 -2.02 -3.19
CA LEU A 60 -3.07 -0.96 -2.18
C LEU A 60 -4.51 -0.53 -1.89
N TYR A 61 -4.84 -0.43 -0.61
CA TYR A 61 -6.15 0.01 -0.13
C TYR A 61 -6.01 1.21 0.80
N VAL A 62 -7.02 2.06 0.77
CA VAL A 62 -7.14 3.20 1.69
C VAL A 62 -8.33 2.91 2.58
N ASP A 63 -8.15 3.04 3.89
CA ASP A 63 -9.26 2.90 4.81
C ASP A 63 -10.21 4.11 4.64
N PRO A 64 -11.46 3.90 4.21
CA PRO A 64 -12.41 4.99 3.98
C PRO A 64 -12.81 5.70 5.27
N THR A 65 -12.58 5.08 6.44
CA THR A 65 -12.90 5.63 7.75
C THR A 65 -11.76 6.43 8.35
N THR A 66 -10.51 6.26 7.87
CA THR A 66 -9.39 7.10 8.31
C THR A 66 -9.54 8.51 7.77
N PRO A 67 -9.65 9.54 8.64
CA PRO A 67 -9.62 10.92 8.17
C PRO A 67 -8.25 11.22 7.57
N LEU A 68 -8.23 11.81 6.37
CA LEU A 68 -7.02 12.31 5.73
C LEU A 68 -6.30 13.25 6.71
N THR A 69 -5.31 12.70 7.41
CA THR A 69 -4.76 13.36 8.58
C THR A 69 -3.87 14.48 8.09
N LYS A 70 -4.31 15.71 8.34
CA LYS A 70 -3.61 16.94 8.00
C LYS A 70 -2.36 17.05 8.87
N ARG A 71 -1.22 16.49 8.45
CA ARG A 71 0.06 16.84 9.08
C ARG A 71 0.51 18.19 8.53
N ARG A 72 0.47 19.18 9.43
CA ARG A 72 0.92 20.56 9.27
C ARG A 72 2.43 20.65 9.25
#